data_AF-A0A494TL72-F1
#
_entry.id   AF-A0A494TL72-F1
#
_cell.length_a   1.000
_cell.length_b   1.000
_cell.length_c   1.000
_cell.angle_alpha   90.00
_cell.angle_beta   90.00
_cell.angle_gamma   90.00
#
_symmetry.space_group_name_H-M   'P 1'
#
loop_
_entity.id
_entity.type
_entity.pdbx_description
1 polymer ?
#
loop_
_entity_poly.entity_id
_entity_poly.type
_entity_poly.pdbx_seq_one_letter_code
_entity_poly.pdbx_strand_id
1 'polypeptide(L)'
;MELDNMFPNDLLDQAQRDMEASSAISGRERFQAADEATIRNEGHHATAAGVKLIRGAIPMVASEITKWVDANAAKAGKGKAHTALSTLRRIDTHTLAYAALNAVHNGTLRLQSSAMVQLAAGQLVESEIVAQDLAAQQKALVAQRIADLKADGESTKGMPKEGRAVINRIASVVSAQGSAKSRSKVFKHMVAKHMDHADWPPEVLVKMGEPLVNAVLLTLPSIYEMAVSGGPKKAMVNAIRLTDEGLDLLASINDEMEWMFVVNKPMVVPRALGLT
;
A
#
# COMPACT_ATOMS: atom_id res chain seq x y z
N MET A 1 -13.79 -3.26 59.36
CA MET A 1 -13.88 -4.66 58.89
C MET A 1 -12.84 -4.76 57.79
N GLU A 2 -11.65 -5.27 58.12
CA GLU A 2 -10.48 -5.25 57.24
C GLU A 2 -10.69 -6.30 56.14
N LEU A 3 -10.93 -5.82 54.91
CA LEU A 3 -10.98 -6.66 53.70
C LEU A 3 -9.62 -7.33 53.40
N ASP A 4 -8.55 -6.86 54.03
CA ASP A 4 -7.18 -7.40 53.89
C ASP A 4 -7.04 -8.85 54.39
N ASN A 5 -7.98 -9.38 55.18
CA ASN A 5 -7.97 -10.78 55.63
C ASN A 5 -8.96 -11.69 54.89
N MET A 6 -9.66 -11.22 53.85
CA MET A 6 -10.72 -11.99 53.20
C MET A 6 -10.25 -12.94 52.09
N PHE A 7 -9.08 -12.68 51.48
CA PHE A 7 -8.52 -13.55 50.45
C PHE A 7 -7.02 -13.75 50.69
N PRO A 8 -6.49 -14.98 50.64
CA PRO A 8 -5.06 -15.22 50.63
C PRO A 8 -4.38 -14.42 49.52
N ASN A 9 -3.30 -13.71 49.82
CA ASN A 9 -2.53 -12.91 48.85
C ASN A 9 -2.16 -13.73 47.61
N ASP A 10 -1.86 -15.02 47.77
CA ASP A 10 -1.55 -15.93 46.66
C ASP A 10 -2.70 -16.06 45.64
N LEU A 11 -3.96 -16.01 46.08
CA LEU A 11 -5.13 -16.07 45.19
C LEU A 11 -5.29 -14.77 44.39
N LEU A 12 -5.03 -13.63 45.04
CA LEU A 12 -5.10 -12.33 44.40
C LEU A 12 -3.99 -12.15 43.37
N ASP A 13 -2.77 -12.59 43.68
CA ASP A 13 -1.63 -12.59 42.76
C ASP A 13 -1.85 -13.53 41.59
N GLN A 14 -2.40 -14.74 41.83
CA GLN A 14 -2.74 -15.66 40.76
C GLN A 14 -3.82 -15.08 39.84
N ALA A 15 -4.88 -14.49 40.40
CA ALA A 15 -5.92 -13.84 39.62
C ALA A 15 -5.40 -12.68 38.77
N GLN A 16 -4.45 -11.90 39.28
CA GLN A 16 -3.78 -10.84 38.52
C GLN A 16 -2.97 -11.40 37.36
N ARG A 17 -2.19 -12.47 37.58
CA ARG A 17 -1.41 -13.15 36.53
C ARG A 17 -2.31 -13.74 35.45
N ASP A 18 -3.38 -14.41 35.84
CA ASP A 18 -4.35 -14.99 34.90
C ASP A 18 -5.04 -13.90 34.07
N MET A 19 -5.34 -12.76 34.70
CA MET A 19 -5.90 -11.62 34.00
C MET A 19 -4.91 -10.98 33.03
N GLU A 20 -3.65 -10.82 33.39
CA GLU A 20 -2.58 -10.33 32.49
C GLU A 20 -2.37 -11.28 31.32
N ALA A 21 -2.32 -12.59 31.56
CA ALA A 21 -2.25 -13.61 30.52
C ALA A 21 -3.45 -13.54 29.57
N SER A 22 -4.67 -13.46 30.11
CA SER A 22 -5.89 -13.30 29.29
C SER A 22 -5.92 -11.99 28.51
N SER A 23 -5.26 -10.94 29.01
CA SER A 23 -5.17 -9.62 28.37
C SER A 23 -4.27 -9.66 27.13
N ALA A 24 -3.16 -10.41 27.21
CA ALA A 24 -2.30 -10.67 26.06
C ALA A 24 -3.05 -11.48 24.98
N ILE A 25 -3.77 -12.54 25.38
CA ILE A 25 -4.55 -13.37 24.45
C ILE A 25 -5.65 -12.54 23.76
N SER A 26 -6.46 -11.79 24.53
CA SER A 26 -7.49 -10.91 23.96
C SER A 26 -6.90 -9.85 23.02
N GLY A 27 -5.68 -9.40 23.30
CA GLY A 27 -4.90 -8.51 22.44
C GLY A 27 -4.59 -9.11 21.09
N ARG A 28 -4.01 -10.31 21.10
CA ARG A 28 -3.71 -11.10 19.91
C ARG A 28 -4.94 -11.34 19.04
N GLU A 29 -6.05 -11.78 19.64
CA GLU A 29 -7.31 -12.03 18.91
C GLU A 29 -7.84 -10.77 18.23
N ARG A 30 -7.77 -9.62 18.91
CA ARG A 30 -8.18 -8.33 18.33
C ARG A 30 -7.27 -7.90 17.19
N PHE A 31 -5.97 -8.11 17.31
CA PHE A 31 -5.02 -7.83 16.24
C PHE A 31 -5.32 -8.68 15.00
N GLN A 32 -5.50 -9.99 15.18
CA GLN A 32 -5.83 -10.91 14.08
C GLN A 32 -7.14 -10.52 13.38
N ALA A 33 -8.20 -10.21 14.15
CA ALA A 33 -9.46 -9.75 13.58
C ALA A 33 -9.34 -8.43 12.80
N ALA A 34 -8.51 -7.50 13.29
CA ALA A 34 -8.23 -6.23 12.61
C ALA A 34 -7.40 -6.44 11.33
N ASP A 35 -6.44 -7.37 11.35
CA ASP A 35 -5.61 -7.70 10.19
C ASP A 35 -6.45 -8.38 9.11
N GLU A 36 -7.31 -9.34 9.46
CA GLU A 36 -8.28 -9.95 8.54
C GLU A 36 -9.25 -8.93 7.94
N ALA A 37 -9.71 -7.96 8.72
CA ALA A 37 -10.54 -6.86 8.22
C ALA A 37 -9.76 -6.01 7.20
N THR A 38 -8.48 -5.72 7.48
CA THR A 38 -7.58 -4.97 6.60
C THR A 38 -7.31 -5.73 5.29
N ILE A 39 -7.04 -7.03 5.36
CA ILE A 39 -6.86 -7.90 4.20
C ILE A 39 -8.10 -7.90 3.30
N ARG A 40 -9.31 -7.96 3.89
CA ARG A 40 -10.58 -7.95 3.15
C ARG A 40 -10.84 -6.60 2.47
N ASN A 41 -10.57 -5.49 3.14
CA ASN A 41 -10.93 -4.15 2.67
C ASN A 41 -9.87 -3.56 1.72
N GLU A 42 -8.60 -3.76 2.04
CA GLU A 42 -7.47 -3.06 1.41
C GLU A 42 -6.52 -4.04 0.71
N GLY A 43 -6.27 -5.20 1.31
CA GLY A 43 -5.39 -6.25 0.79
C GLY A 43 -4.22 -6.52 1.73
N HIS A 44 -3.41 -7.53 1.39
CA HIS A 44 -2.32 -7.97 2.26
C HIS A 44 -1.20 -6.94 2.42
N HIS A 45 -0.98 -6.08 1.41
CA HIS A 45 0.02 -5.01 1.51
C HIS A 45 -0.26 -3.98 2.62
N ALA A 46 -1.51 -3.88 3.09
CA ALA A 46 -1.94 -2.93 4.10
C ALA A 46 -1.84 -3.48 5.53
N THR A 47 -1.55 -4.78 5.69
CA THR A 47 -1.30 -5.38 7.01
C THR A 47 -0.05 -4.78 7.63
N ALA A 48 0.08 -4.84 8.96
CA ALA A 48 1.27 -4.32 9.64
C ALA A 48 2.56 -4.97 9.12
N ALA A 49 2.52 -6.29 8.89
CA ALA A 49 3.64 -7.04 8.34
C ALA A 49 3.97 -6.64 6.89
N GLY A 50 2.93 -6.54 6.04
CA GLY A 50 3.08 -6.08 4.66
C GLY A 50 3.67 -4.67 4.57
N VAL A 51 3.19 -3.74 5.39
CA VAL A 51 3.68 -2.36 5.44
C VAL A 51 5.14 -2.29 5.90
N LYS A 52 5.54 -3.03 6.94
CA LYS A 52 6.93 -3.06 7.42
C LYS A 52 7.87 -3.61 6.34
N LEU A 53 7.50 -4.71 5.70
CA LEU A 53 8.25 -5.32 4.61
C LEU A 53 8.41 -4.35 3.42
N ILE A 54 7.29 -3.80 2.95
CA ILE A 54 7.28 -2.89 1.78
C ILE A 54 8.11 -1.64 2.06
N ARG A 55 7.92 -0.98 3.22
CA ARG A 55 8.66 0.24 3.56
C ARG A 55 10.16 0.02 3.63
N GLY A 56 10.60 -1.10 4.21
CA GLY A 56 12.03 -1.47 4.24
C GLY A 56 12.62 -1.71 2.85
N ALA A 57 11.82 -2.25 1.92
CA ALA A 57 12.27 -2.61 0.58
C ALA A 57 12.27 -1.46 -0.45
N ILE A 58 11.48 -0.40 -0.23
CA ILE A 58 11.36 0.74 -1.17
C ILE A 58 12.72 1.29 -1.64
N PRO A 59 13.68 1.67 -0.77
CA PRO A 59 14.92 2.30 -1.24
C PRO A 59 15.76 1.37 -2.12
N MET A 60 15.75 0.06 -1.84
CA MET A 60 16.50 -0.93 -2.60
C MET A 60 15.90 -1.09 -4.01
N VAL A 61 14.57 -1.25 -4.09
CA VAL A 61 13.86 -1.39 -5.37
C VAL A 61 13.89 -0.10 -6.18
N ALA A 62 13.77 1.06 -5.54
CA ALA A 62 13.87 2.36 -6.20
C ALA A 62 15.24 2.55 -6.86
N SER A 63 16.33 2.16 -6.18
CA SER A 63 17.68 2.18 -6.75
C SER A 63 17.78 1.33 -8.01
N GLU A 64 17.22 0.12 -8.00
CA GLU A 64 17.25 -0.78 -9.15
C GLU A 64 16.40 -0.26 -10.32
N ILE A 65 15.25 0.35 -10.04
CA ILE A 65 14.43 1.03 -11.05
C ILE A 65 15.20 2.20 -11.67
N THR A 66 15.90 3.01 -10.88
CA THR A 66 16.74 4.10 -11.39
C THR A 66 17.81 3.58 -12.34
N LYS A 67 18.53 2.51 -11.97
CA LYS A 67 19.52 1.87 -12.85
C LYS A 67 18.90 1.41 -14.17
N TRP A 68 17.72 0.79 -14.11
CA TRP A 68 17.01 0.36 -15.31
C TRP A 68 16.62 1.54 -16.21
N VAL A 69 16.10 2.63 -15.62
CA VAL A 69 15.73 3.86 -16.34
C VAL A 69 16.96 4.47 -17.02
N ASP A 70 18.06 4.61 -16.31
CA ASP A 70 19.29 5.21 -16.83
C ASP A 70 19.92 4.35 -17.94
N ALA A 71 19.96 3.03 -17.74
CA ALA A 71 20.47 2.09 -18.75
C ALA A 71 19.63 2.12 -20.04
N ASN A 72 18.31 2.27 -19.93
CA ASN A 72 17.43 2.38 -21.11
C ASN A 72 17.48 3.78 -21.74
N ALA A 73 17.65 4.83 -20.95
CA ALA A 73 17.86 6.19 -21.46
C ALA A 73 19.17 6.30 -22.27
N ALA A 74 20.25 5.69 -21.80
CA ALA A 74 21.52 5.65 -22.53
C ALA A 74 21.42 4.90 -23.87
N LYS A 75 20.48 3.96 -23.99
CA LYS A 75 20.21 3.21 -25.23
C LYS A 75 19.31 3.97 -26.22
N ALA A 76 18.67 5.07 -25.81
CA ALA A 76 17.66 5.77 -26.61
C ALA A 76 18.18 6.41 -27.92
N GLY A 77 19.48 6.34 -28.22
CA GLY A 77 20.06 6.73 -29.52
C GLY A 77 20.68 5.57 -30.32
N LYS A 78 20.75 4.35 -29.76
CA LYS A 78 21.40 3.18 -30.39
C LYS A 78 20.41 2.10 -30.86
N GLY A 79 19.11 2.32 -30.65
CA GLY A 79 18.05 1.39 -31.02
C GLY A 79 16.69 1.84 -30.49
N LYS A 80 15.68 1.00 -30.69
CA LYS A 80 14.32 1.25 -30.18
C LYS A 80 14.32 1.15 -28.65
N ALA A 81 14.12 2.27 -27.96
CA ALA A 81 13.96 2.30 -26.51
C ALA A 81 12.75 1.47 -26.07
N HIS A 82 12.79 0.98 -24.82
CA HIS A 82 11.65 0.27 -24.24
C HIS A 82 10.42 1.18 -24.19
N THR A 83 9.26 0.65 -24.59
CA THR A 83 8.00 1.44 -24.70
C THR A 83 7.56 2.09 -23.39
N ALA A 84 7.97 1.53 -22.26
CA ALA A 84 7.65 2.05 -20.94
C ALA A 84 8.53 3.22 -20.47
N LEU A 85 9.68 3.47 -21.14
CA LEU A 85 10.69 4.38 -20.64
C LEU A 85 10.18 5.83 -20.51
N SER A 86 9.50 6.35 -21.54
CA SER A 86 8.99 7.73 -21.54
C SER A 86 7.98 7.95 -20.42
N THR A 87 7.15 6.95 -20.17
CA THR A 87 6.09 6.98 -19.16
C THR A 87 6.66 6.87 -17.75
N LEU A 88 7.52 5.88 -17.49
CA LEU A 88 8.09 5.64 -16.16
C LEU A 88 9.00 6.80 -15.70
N ARG A 89 9.68 7.50 -16.63
CA ARG A 89 10.49 8.69 -16.29
C ARG A 89 9.69 9.88 -15.75
N ARG A 90 8.36 9.89 -15.91
CA ARG A 90 7.50 10.96 -15.39
C ARG A 90 7.23 10.83 -13.89
N ILE A 91 7.40 9.63 -13.32
CA ILE A 91 7.04 9.32 -11.94
C ILE A 91 8.31 9.15 -11.11
N ASP A 92 8.24 9.61 -9.86
CA ASP A 92 9.31 9.39 -8.89
C ASP A 92 9.58 7.89 -8.67
N THR A 93 10.84 7.50 -8.58
CA THR A 93 11.23 6.08 -8.50
C THR A 93 10.82 5.43 -7.18
N HIS A 94 10.66 6.18 -6.08
CA HIS A 94 10.11 5.61 -4.85
C HIS A 94 8.62 5.31 -4.98
N THR A 95 7.86 6.16 -5.67
CA THR A 95 6.45 5.88 -5.99
C THR A 95 6.31 4.65 -6.88
N LEU A 96 7.18 4.51 -7.89
CA LEU A 96 7.22 3.30 -8.74
C LEU A 96 7.59 2.04 -7.94
N ALA A 97 8.59 2.14 -7.06
CA ALA A 97 8.99 1.03 -6.19
C ALA A 97 7.86 0.60 -5.26
N TYR A 98 7.13 1.55 -4.66
CA TYR A 98 5.96 1.28 -3.84
C TYR A 98 4.87 0.57 -4.64
N ALA A 99 4.54 1.07 -5.84
CA ALA A 99 3.56 0.43 -6.72
C ALA A 99 3.95 -1.00 -7.10
N ALA A 100 5.23 -1.23 -7.43
CA ALA A 100 5.77 -2.54 -7.77
C ALA A 100 5.67 -3.52 -6.60
N LEU A 101 6.16 -3.12 -5.43
CA LEU A 101 6.13 -3.93 -4.20
C LEU A 101 4.70 -4.25 -3.78
N ASN A 102 3.79 -3.28 -3.88
CA ASN A 102 2.38 -3.47 -3.59
C ASN A 102 1.74 -4.52 -4.52
N ALA A 103 1.98 -4.41 -5.83
CA ALA A 103 1.48 -5.37 -6.81
C ALA A 103 2.06 -6.78 -6.58
N VAL A 104 3.38 -6.90 -6.39
CA VAL A 104 4.05 -8.18 -6.15
C VAL A 104 3.55 -8.83 -4.86
N HIS A 105 3.51 -8.10 -3.75
CA HIS A 105 3.13 -8.64 -2.45
C HIS A 105 1.67 -9.12 -2.41
N ASN A 106 0.72 -8.36 -2.99
CA ASN A 106 -0.65 -8.86 -3.09
C ASN A 106 -0.78 -10.01 -4.09
N GLY A 107 0.01 -9.99 -5.16
CA GLY A 107 0.01 -11.00 -6.21
C GLY A 107 0.48 -12.36 -5.71
N THR A 108 1.56 -12.37 -4.91
CA THR A 108 2.13 -13.58 -4.32
C THR A 108 1.17 -14.25 -3.35
N LEU A 109 0.60 -13.47 -2.43
CA LEU A 109 -0.34 -13.99 -1.43
C LEU A 109 -1.67 -14.46 -2.02
N ARG A 110 -2.02 -13.98 -3.23
CA ARG A 110 -3.18 -14.44 -4.01
C ARG A 110 -2.85 -15.51 -5.05
N LEU A 111 -1.60 -15.99 -5.10
CA LEU A 111 -1.12 -16.97 -6.07
C LEU A 111 -1.42 -16.57 -7.52
N GLN A 112 -1.28 -15.29 -7.84
CA GLN A 112 -1.53 -14.76 -9.17
C GLN A 112 -0.38 -15.10 -10.14
N SER A 113 -0.70 -15.20 -11.43
CA SER A 113 0.32 -15.32 -12.46
C SER A 113 1.17 -14.05 -12.54
N SER A 114 2.43 -14.21 -12.93
CA SER A 114 3.36 -13.11 -13.18
C SER A 114 2.77 -12.03 -14.10
N ALA A 115 2.09 -12.43 -15.18
CA ALA A 115 1.40 -11.51 -16.09
C ALA A 115 0.31 -10.69 -15.39
N MET A 116 -0.46 -11.28 -14.47
CA MET A 116 -1.47 -10.56 -13.69
C MET A 116 -0.83 -9.60 -12.68
N VAL A 117 0.31 -9.97 -12.09
CA VAL A 117 1.07 -9.08 -11.21
C VAL A 117 1.63 -7.88 -11.99
N GLN A 118 2.20 -8.12 -13.18
CA GLN A 118 2.68 -7.06 -14.07
C GLN A 118 1.53 -6.14 -14.50
N LEU A 119 0.37 -6.70 -14.86
CA LEU A 119 -0.83 -5.94 -15.17
C LEU A 119 -1.24 -5.04 -14.00
N ALA A 120 -1.27 -5.59 -12.77
CA ALA A 120 -1.62 -4.83 -11.57
C ALA A 120 -0.62 -3.70 -11.28
N ALA A 121 0.69 -3.95 -11.43
CA ALA A 121 1.71 -2.92 -11.31
C ALA A 121 1.51 -1.81 -12.36
N GLY A 122 1.21 -2.18 -13.61
CA GLY A 122 0.89 -1.22 -14.67
C GLY A 122 -0.35 -0.38 -14.37
N GLN A 123 -1.39 -0.96 -13.77
CA GLN A 123 -2.61 -0.23 -13.38
C GLN A 123 -2.34 0.80 -12.28
N LEU A 124 -1.45 0.48 -11.32
CA LEU A 124 -1.04 1.43 -10.30
C LEU A 124 -0.27 2.60 -10.92
N VAL A 125 0.63 2.33 -11.87
CA VAL A 125 1.35 3.36 -12.64
C VAL A 125 0.39 4.23 -13.44
N GLU A 126 -0.57 3.63 -14.15
CA GLU A 126 -1.62 4.38 -14.87
C GLU A 126 -2.36 5.32 -13.93
N SER A 127 -2.80 4.82 -12.77
CA SER A 127 -3.56 5.61 -11.80
C SER A 127 -2.78 6.80 -11.26
N GLU A 128 -1.48 6.64 -11.06
CA GLU A 128 -0.58 7.71 -10.60
C GLU A 128 -0.41 8.78 -11.68
N ILE A 129 -0.23 8.39 -12.95
CA ILE A 129 -0.11 9.36 -14.06
C ILE A 129 -1.41 10.14 -14.22
N VAL A 130 -2.54 9.45 -14.18
CA VAL A 130 -3.86 10.09 -14.23
C VAL A 130 -4.02 11.09 -13.09
N ALA A 131 -3.59 10.74 -11.88
CA ALA A 131 -3.63 11.64 -10.74
C ALA A 131 -2.72 12.87 -10.93
N GLN A 132 -1.53 12.70 -11.48
CA GLN A 132 -0.61 13.80 -11.80
C GLN A 132 -1.16 14.71 -12.90
N ASP A 133 -1.75 14.15 -13.95
CA ASP A 133 -2.35 14.89 -15.05
C ASP A 133 -3.57 15.70 -14.56
N LEU A 134 -4.41 15.11 -13.70
CA LEU A 134 -5.51 15.81 -13.04
C LEU A 134 -5.00 16.98 -12.19
N ALA A 135 -3.95 16.75 -11.40
CA ALA A 135 -3.34 17.80 -10.58
C ALA A 135 -2.73 18.93 -11.43
N ALA A 136 -2.14 18.61 -12.58
CA ALA A 136 -1.56 19.58 -13.51
C ALA A 136 -2.65 20.44 -14.19
N GLN A 137 -3.71 19.81 -14.69
CA GLN A 137 -4.84 20.53 -15.30
C GLN A 137 -5.50 21.52 -14.33
N GLN A 138 -5.63 21.13 -13.06
CA GLN A 138 -6.18 22.04 -12.05
C GLN A 138 -5.29 23.26 -11.79
N LYS A 139 -3.96 23.06 -11.72
CA LYS A 139 -3.03 24.18 -11.58
C LYS A 139 -3.17 25.15 -12.77
N ALA A 140 -3.35 24.62 -13.98
CA ALA A 140 -3.57 25.44 -15.17
C ALA A 140 -4.89 26.23 -15.11
N LEU A 141 -6.00 25.58 -14.75
CA LEU A 141 -7.31 26.25 -14.60
C LEU A 141 -7.29 27.34 -13.52
N VAL A 142 -6.66 27.07 -12.38
CA VAL A 142 -6.48 28.05 -11.30
C VAL A 142 -5.62 29.22 -11.78
N ALA A 143 -4.53 28.96 -12.50
CA ALA A 143 -3.67 30.01 -13.04
C ALA A 143 -4.38 30.90 -14.07
N GLN A 144 -5.16 30.29 -14.98
CA GLN A 144 -5.97 31.02 -15.96
C GLN A 144 -6.98 31.94 -15.28
N ARG A 145 -7.70 31.43 -14.26
CA ARG A 145 -8.67 32.25 -13.53
C ARG A 145 -8.02 33.40 -12.76
N ILE A 146 -6.81 33.20 -12.23
CA ILE A 146 -6.03 34.28 -11.60
C ILE A 146 -5.64 35.34 -12.63
N ALA A 147 -5.31 34.94 -13.87
CA ALA A 147 -5.00 35.87 -14.94
C ALA A 147 -6.24 36.68 -15.36
N ASP A 148 -7.40 36.03 -15.51
CA ASP A 148 -8.67 36.68 -15.83
C ASP A 148 -9.06 37.71 -14.75
N LEU A 149 -9.01 37.33 -13.47
CA LEU A 149 -9.33 38.24 -12.35
C LEU A 149 -8.38 39.44 -12.26
N LYS A 150 -7.11 39.26 -12.60
CA LYS A 150 -6.14 40.37 -12.69
C LYS A 150 -6.43 41.30 -13.86
N ALA A 151 -6.94 40.77 -14.97
CA ALA A 151 -7.35 41.56 -16.13
C ALA A 151 -8.60 42.40 -15.83
N ASP A 152 -9.53 41.85 -15.04
CA ASP A 152 -10.79 42.51 -14.66
C ASP A 152 -10.63 43.53 -13.52
N GLY A 153 -9.42 43.70 -12.96
CA GLY A 153 -9.15 44.66 -11.89
C GLY A 153 -9.75 44.31 -10.53
N GLU A 154 -10.32 43.11 -10.38
CA GLU A 154 -10.87 42.62 -9.11
C GLU A 154 -9.77 42.19 -8.14
N SER A 155 -9.89 42.67 -6.89
CA SER A 155 -8.99 42.29 -5.80
C SER A 155 -9.05 40.78 -5.56
N THR A 156 -7.90 40.11 -5.61
CA THR A 156 -7.68 38.66 -5.38
C THR A 156 -8.07 38.14 -3.98
N LYS A 157 -8.73 38.96 -3.16
CA LYS A 157 -9.22 38.65 -1.81
C LYS A 157 -10.51 37.81 -1.87
N GLY A 158 -10.44 36.67 -2.54
CA GLY A 158 -11.60 35.80 -2.79
C GLY A 158 -11.31 34.70 -3.82
N MET A 159 -10.16 34.02 -3.71
CA MET A 159 -9.81 32.94 -4.65
C MET A 159 -10.89 31.83 -4.66
N PRO A 160 -11.27 31.27 -5.82
CA PRO A 160 -12.33 30.28 -5.89
C PRO A 160 -11.89 28.94 -5.29
N LYS A 161 -12.69 28.43 -4.36
CA LYS A 161 -12.56 27.08 -3.78
C LYS A 161 -12.84 25.95 -4.79
N GLU A 162 -13.18 26.26 -6.04
CA GLU A 162 -13.81 25.33 -6.98
C GLU A 162 -12.89 24.24 -7.53
N GLY A 163 -11.63 24.57 -7.90
CA GLY A 163 -10.67 23.54 -8.34
C GLY A 163 -10.30 22.56 -7.22
N ARG A 164 -10.02 23.09 -6.02
CA ARG A 164 -9.84 22.28 -4.80
C ARG A 164 -11.11 21.52 -4.45
N ALA A 165 -12.29 22.07 -4.69
CA ALA A 165 -13.56 21.39 -4.42
C ALA A 165 -13.74 20.14 -5.28
N VAL A 166 -13.27 20.12 -6.53
CA VAL A 166 -13.34 18.90 -7.36
C VAL A 166 -12.43 17.81 -6.83
N ILE A 167 -11.15 18.08 -6.51
CA ILE A 167 -10.28 17.06 -5.88
C ILE A 167 -10.82 16.65 -4.52
N ASN A 168 -11.25 17.60 -3.68
CA ASN A 168 -11.78 17.27 -2.35
C ASN A 168 -13.08 16.47 -2.46
N ARG A 169 -13.90 16.69 -3.50
CA ARG A 169 -15.10 15.91 -3.80
C ARG A 169 -14.77 14.52 -4.34
N ILE A 170 -13.79 14.41 -5.23
CA ILE A 170 -13.31 13.10 -5.72
C ILE A 170 -12.71 12.34 -4.54
N ALA A 171 -11.82 12.95 -3.78
CA ALA A 171 -11.19 12.38 -2.59
C ALA A 171 -12.22 11.99 -1.54
N SER A 172 -13.25 12.82 -1.26
CA SER A 172 -14.29 12.49 -0.27
C SER A 172 -15.20 11.36 -0.73
N VAL A 173 -15.60 11.35 -2.01
CA VAL A 173 -16.44 10.30 -2.58
C VAL A 173 -15.67 8.97 -2.68
N VAL A 174 -14.37 9.04 -2.99
CA VAL A 174 -13.46 7.88 -2.99
C VAL A 174 -13.21 7.41 -1.56
N SER A 175 -12.88 8.28 -0.61
CA SER A 175 -12.63 7.89 0.79
C SER A 175 -13.87 7.32 1.48
N ALA A 176 -15.07 7.72 1.06
CA ALA A 176 -16.33 7.16 1.54
C ALA A 176 -16.56 5.70 1.09
N GLN A 177 -15.76 5.17 0.15
CA GLN A 177 -15.85 3.77 -0.26
C GLN A 177 -15.05 2.87 0.70
N GLY A 178 -15.72 1.85 1.24
CA GLY A 178 -15.13 0.92 2.21
C GLY A 178 -14.10 -0.06 1.65
N SER A 179 -13.99 -0.22 0.32
CA SER A 179 -13.02 -1.14 -0.30
C SER A 179 -12.13 -0.46 -1.33
N ALA A 180 -10.86 -0.87 -1.41
CA ALA A 180 -9.90 -0.35 -2.37
C ALA A 180 -10.33 -0.53 -3.84
N LYS A 181 -11.03 -1.64 -4.16
CA LYS A 181 -11.58 -1.89 -5.50
C LYS A 181 -12.68 -0.89 -5.86
N SER A 182 -13.61 -0.63 -4.92
CA SER A 182 -14.65 0.38 -5.10
C SER A 182 -14.04 1.77 -5.25
N ARG A 183 -13.01 2.10 -4.44
CA ARG A 183 -12.25 3.35 -4.54
C ARG A 183 -11.69 3.58 -5.94
N SER A 184 -10.98 2.59 -6.49
CA SER A 184 -10.38 2.67 -7.83
C SER A 184 -11.44 2.85 -8.93
N LYS A 185 -12.53 2.09 -8.88
CA LYS A 185 -13.63 2.20 -9.86
C LYS A 185 -14.29 3.58 -9.84
N VAL A 186 -14.56 4.09 -8.64
CA VAL A 186 -15.18 5.42 -8.45
C VAL A 186 -14.22 6.52 -8.88
N PHE A 187 -12.92 6.40 -8.57
CA PHE A 187 -11.90 7.33 -9.03
C PHE A 187 -11.86 7.40 -10.57
N LYS A 188 -11.76 6.26 -11.26
CA LYS A 188 -11.79 6.21 -12.74
C LYS A 188 -13.05 6.85 -13.32
N HIS A 189 -14.22 6.53 -12.76
CA HIS A 189 -15.50 7.11 -13.21
C HIS A 189 -15.55 8.63 -13.02
N MET A 190 -15.01 9.14 -11.91
CA MET A 190 -14.96 10.58 -11.65
C MET A 190 -13.96 11.28 -12.56
N VAL A 191 -12.80 10.67 -12.82
CA VAL A 191 -11.81 11.21 -13.76
C VAL A 191 -12.40 11.27 -15.16
N ALA A 192 -13.03 10.20 -15.65
CA ALA A 192 -13.62 10.16 -17.00
C ALA A 192 -14.68 11.24 -17.25
N LYS A 193 -15.33 11.77 -16.19
CA LYS A 193 -16.26 12.91 -16.29
C LYS A 193 -15.58 14.26 -16.45
N HIS A 194 -14.31 14.36 -16.08
CA HIS A 194 -13.56 15.62 -16.02
C HIS A 194 -12.35 15.65 -16.96
N MET A 195 -11.94 14.49 -17.49
CA MET A 195 -10.80 14.33 -18.37
C MET A 195 -11.11 13.28 -19.44
N ASP A 196 -10.74 13.57 -20.68
CA ASP A 196 -10.70 12.58 -21.75
C ASP A 196 -9.44 11.72 -21.58
N HIS A 197 -9.52 10.74 -20.68
CA HIS A 197 -8.46 9.75 -20.46
C HIS A 197 -8.91 8.39 -21.00
N ALA A 198 -8.28 7.96 -22.09
CA ALA A 198 -8.46 6.60 -22.59
C ALA A 198 -7.70 5.62 -21.68
N ASP A 199 -8.41 4.65 -21.10
CA ASP A 199 -7.81 3.56 -20.35
C ASP A 199 -6.74 2.85 -21.21
N TRP A 200 -5.59 2.53 -20.62
CA TRP A 200 -4.54 1.81 -21.33
C TRP A 200 -4.96 0.36 -21.60
N PRO A 201 -4.67 -0.17 -22.80
CA PRO A 201 -4.95 -1.56 -23.09
C PRO A 201 -4.06 -2.49 -22.23
N PRO A 202 -4.53 -3.70 -21.90
CA PRO A 202 -3.82 -4.64 -21.01
C PRO A 202 -2.36 -4.91 -21.43
N GLU A 203 -2.08 -4.98 -22.73
CA GLU A 203 -0.75 -5.25 -23.26
C GLU A 203 0.23 -4.11 -22.95
N VAL A 204 -0.25 -2.87 -22.90
CA VAL A 204 0.55 -1.71 -22.50
C VAL A 204 0.79 -1.75 -21.00
N LEU A 205 -0.25 -2.03 -20.21
CA LEU A 205 -0.13 -2.13 -18.75
C LEU A 205 0.89 -3.21 -18.33
N VAL A 206 0.86 -4.38 -18.97
CA VAL A 206 1.85 -5.44 -18.73
C VAL A 206 3.26 -4.97 -19.05
N LYS A 207 3.48 -4.31 -20.20
CA LYS A 207 4.79 -3.74 -20.56
C LYS A 207 5.27 -2.64 -19.61
N MET A 208 4.36 -1.91 -18.98
CA MET A 208 4.70 -0.90 -17.96
C MET A 208 5.10 -1.57 -16.64
N GLY A 209 4.39 -2.62 -16.25
CA GLY A 209 4.65 -3.34 -15.01
C GLY A 209 5.84 -4.32 -15.05
N GLU A 210 6.16 -4.88 -16.22
CA GLU A 210 7.27 -5.82 -16.40
C GLU A 210 8.61 -5.35 -15.81
N PRO A 211 9.16 -4.17 -16.17
CA PRO A 211 10.44 -3.72 -15.60
C PRO A 211 10.37 -3.49 -14.09
N LEU A 212 9.20 -3.10 -13.57
CA LEU A 212 8.99 -2.84 -12.15
C LEU A 212 8.98 -4.14 -11.33
N VAL A 213 8.27 -5.16 -11.82
CA VAL A 213 8.23 -6.49 -11.21
C VAL A 213 9.62 -7.13 -11.28
N ASN A 214 10.32 -7.00 -12.40
CA ASN A 214 11.69 -7.52 -12.53
C ASN A 214 12.65 -6.85 -11.56
N ALA A 215 12.54 -5.53 -11.33
CA ALA A 215 13.35 -4.84 -10.33
C ALA A 215 13.13 -5.40 -8.92
N VAL A 216 11.88 -5.75 -8.55
CA VAL A 216 11.58 -6.39 -7.26
C VAL A 216 12.24 -7.77 -7.17
N LEU A 217 12.10 -8.62 -8.19
CA LEU A 217 12.69 -9.96 -8.20
C LEU A 217 14.22 -9.96 -8.18
N LEU A 218 14.85 -8.99 -8.84
CA LEU A 218 16.31 -8.83 -8.83
C LEU A 218 16.82 -8.32 -7.49
N THR A 219 16.07 -7.45 -6.83
CA THR A 219 16.49 -6.80 -5.58
C THR A 219 16.24 -7.67 -4.36
N LEU A 220 15.16 -8.47 -4.37
CA LEU A 220 14.70 -9.24 -3.21
C LEU A 220 14.61 -10.75 -3.53
N PRO A 221 15.68 -11.39 -4.04
CA PRO A 221 15.65 -12.80 -4.39
C PRO A 221 15.48 -13.72 -3.17
N SER A 222 15.86 -13.25 -1.98
CA SER A 222 15.65 -13.95 -0.71
C SER A 222 14.20 -13.92 -0.22
N ILE A 223 13.34 -13.06 -0.78
CA ILE A 223 11.94 -12.93 -0.35
C ILE A 223 10.99 -13.41 -1.44
N TYR A 224 11.27 -13.08 -2.69
CA TYR A 224 10.40 -13.39 -3.83
C TYR A 224 11.15 -14.20 -4.87
N GLU A 225 10.51 -15.27 -5.35
CA GLU A 225 11.02 -16.09 -6.43
C GLU A 225 9.96 -16.30 -7.51
N MET A 226 10.42 -16.57 -8.73
CA MET A 226 9.56 -16.96 -9.84
C MET A 226 9.51 -18.47 -9.92
N ALA A 227 8.32 -19.03 -9.72
CA ALA A 227 8.08 -20.46 -9.73
C ALA A 227 7.07 -20.83 -10.82
N VAL A 228 7.26 -21.99 -11.44
CA VAL A 228 6.26 -22.58 -12.32
C VAL A 228 5.19 -23.23 -11.46
N SER A 229 3.97 -22.74 -11.57
CA SER A 229 2.82 -23.26 -10.84
C SER A 229 1.86 -24.00 -11.76
N GLY A 230 1.27 -25.09 -11.25
CA GLY A 230 0.18 -25.76 -11.93
C GLY A 230 -1.05 -24.87 -11.89
N GLY A 231 -1.41 -24.30 -13.04
CA GLY A 231 -2.60 -23.48 -13.21
C GLY A 231 -3.88 -24.32 -13.39
N PRO A 232 -5.03 -23.64 -13.55
CA PRO A 232 -6.29 -24.30 -13.86
C PRO A 232 -6.11 -25.15 -15.13
N LYS A 233 -6.67 -26.37 -15.13
CA LYS A 233 -6.61 -27.30 -16.29
C LYS A 233 -5.20 -27.78 -16.67
N LYS A 234 -4.28 -27.91 -15.72
CA LYS A 234 -2.89 -28.41 -15.94
C LYS A 234 -2.02 -27.50 -16.82
N ALA A 235 -2.44 -26.25 -17.08
CA ALA A 235 -1.58 -25.29 -17.76
C ALA A 235 -0.46 -24.85 -16.80
N MET A 236 0.79 -24.92 -17.23
CA MET A 236 1.91 -24.38 -16.45
C MET A 236 1.89 -22.86 -16.55
N VAL A 237 1.90 -22.17 -15.41
CA VAL A 237 1.88 -20.71 -15.35
C VAL A 237 2.98 -20.22 -14.44
N ASN A 238 3.80 -19.28 -14.93
CA ASN A 238 4.80 -18.59 -14.12
C ASN A 238 4.08 -17.71 -13.09
N ALA A 239 4.28 -18.01 -11.81
CA ALA A 239 3.76 -17.25 -10.68
C ALA A 239 4.92 -16.74 -9.83
N ILE A 240 4.70 -15.62 -9.14
CA ILE A 240 5.64 -15.12 -8.15
C ILE A 240 5.22 -15.70 -6.81
N ARG A 241 6.16 -16.27 -6.05
CA ARG A 241 5.93 -16.86 -4.74
C ARG A 241 6.87 -16.25 -3.72
N LEU A 242 6.50 -16.40 -2.45
CA LEU A 242 7.41 -16.15 -1.36
C LEU A 242 8.35 -17.35 -1.24
N THR A 243 9.62 -17.07 -1.02
CA THR A 243 10.62 -18.06 -0.59
C THR A 243 10.33 -18.49 0.86
N ASP A 244 10.97 -19.58 1.31
CA ASP A 244 10.89 -19.99 2.71
C ASP A 244 11.38 -18.88 3.67
N GLU A 245 12.49 -18.22 3.33
CA GLU A 245 13.00 -17.06 4.08
C GLU A 245 12.00 -15.89 4.10
N GLY A 246 11.30 -15.65 2.99
CA GLY A 246 10.27 -14.62 2.90
C GLY A 246 9.03 -14.94 3.75
N LEU A 247 8.67 -16.22 3.85
CA LEU A 247 7.60 -16.69 4.74
C LEU A 247 8.00 -16.54 6.21
N ASP A 248 9.21 -16.94 6.58
CA ASP A 248 9.73 -16.81 7.95
C ASP A 248 9.84 -15.35 8.38
N LEU A 249 10.26 -14.47 7.46
CA LEU A 249 10.29 -13.02 7.71
C LEU A 249 8.89 -12.46 7.96
N LEU A 250 7.89 -12.85 7.16
CA LEU A 250 6.52 -12.39 7.38
C LEU A 250 5.92 -12.93 8.67
N ALA A 251 6.18 -14.20 8.99
CA ALA A 251 5.74 -14.82 10.24
C ALA A 251 6.36 -14.12 11.46
N SER A 252 7.67 -13.91 11.46
CA SER A 252 8.36 -13.22 12.57
C SER A 252 7.87 -11.78 12.76
N ILE A 253 7.65 -11.02 11.69
CA ILE A 253 7.07 -9.68 11.80
C ILE A 253 5.66 -9.76 12.38
N ASN A 254 4.83 -10.69 11.90
CA ASN A 254 3.46 -10.82 12.39
C ASN A 254 3.43 -11.19 13.88
N ASP A 255 4.28 -12.13 14.30
CA ASP A 255 4.43 -12.54 15.70
C ASP A 255 4.87 -11.36 16.58
N GLU A 256 5.91 -10.61 16.16
CA GLU A 256 6.35 -9.39 16.85
C GLU A 256 5.19 -8.39 17.02
N MET A 257 4.40 -8.18 15.97
CA MET A 257 3.25 -7.26 16.02
C MET A 257 2.16 -7.78 16.95
N GLU A 258 1.81 -9.06 16.91
CA GLU A 258 0.77 -9.67 17.76
C GLU A 258 1.04 -9.45 19.26
N TRP A 259 2.30 -9.56 19.69
CA TRP A 259 2.69 -9.39 21.09
C TRP A 259 2.67 -7.93 21.57
N MET A 260 2.65 -6.95 20.67
CA MET A 260 2.62 -5.53 21.04
C MET A 260 1.21 -5.00 21.37
N PHE A 261 0.13 -5.75 21.07
CA PHE A 261 -1.26 -5.28 21.25
C PHE A 261 -1.92 -5.80 22.53
N VAL A 262 -1.30 -5.65 23.70
CA VAL A 262 -1.92 -6.08 24.97
C VAL A 262 -3.16 -5.23 25.32
N VAL A 263 -4.28 -5.88 25.65
CA VAL A 263 -5.49 -5.18 26.10
C VAL A 263 -5.38 -4.88 27.59
N ASN A 264 -5.14 -3.64 27.95
CA ASN A 264 -5.09 -3.24 29.36
C ASN A 264 -6.45 -3.47 30.06
N LYS A 265 -6.50 -4.39 31.02
CA LYS A 265 -7.63 -4.64 31.92
C LYS A 265 -7.40 -3.96 33.27
N PRO A 266 -8.45 -3.55 34.00
CA PRO A 266 -8.28 -2.99 35.35
C PRO A 266 -7.61 -4.02 36.26
N MET A 267 -6.66 -3.59 37.09
CA MET A 267 -6.00 -4.48 38.05
C MET A 267 -6.99 -5.01 39.09
N VAL A 268 -6.80 -6.26 39.51
CA VAL A 268 -7.58 -6.91 40.58
C VAL A 268 -6.89 -6.72 41.93
N VAL A 269 -5.58 -6.44 41.91
CA VAL A 269 -4.78 -6.17 43.11
C VAL A 269 -4.49 -4.68 43.20
N PRO A 270 -4.68 -4.04 44.36
CA PRO A 270 -4.22 -2.67 44.56
C PRO A 270 -2.72 -2.61 44.34
N ARG A 271 -2.27 -1.72 43.43
CA ARG A 271 -0.85 -1.42 43.29
C ARG A 271 -0.40 -0.91 44.65
N ALA A 272 0.44 -1.68 45.36
CA ALA A 272 1.03 -1.21 46.60
C ALA A 272 1.72 0.12 46.31
N LEU A 273 1.12 1.23 46.77
CA LEU A 273 1.68 2.57 46.68
C LEU A 273 2.81 2.66 47.71
N GLY A 274 3.89 1.93 47.44
CA GLY A 274 5.04 1.75 48.33
C GLY A 274 6.35 2.25 47.72
N LEU A 275 6.30 3.24 46.83
CA LEU A 275 7.49 3.92 46.30
C LEU A 275 7.22 5.43 46.27
N THR A 276 7.56 6.09 47.38
CA THR A 276 8.16 7.43 47.40
C THR A 276 9.67 7.28 47.52
#